data_AF-A0AAV0ZKC8-F1
#
_entry.id   AF-A0AAV0ZKC8-F1
#
_cell.length_a   1.000
_cell.length_b   1.000
_cell.length_c   1.000
_cell.angle_alpha   90.00
_cell.angle_beta   90.00
_cell.angle_gamma   90.00
#
_symmetry.space_group_name_H-M   'P 1'
#
loop_
_entity.id
_entity.type
_entity.pdbx_description
1 polymer ?
#
loop_
_entity_poly.entity_id
_entity_poly.type
_entity_poly.pdbx_seq_one_letter_code
_entity_poly.pdbx_strand_id
1 'polypeptide(L)'
;MEQTLWGHLPVLLRANSKDSIEFILQALWRTRKTGLQSADRCIIQDMLQLENDSDLDPLLVCLRMLIRRYVYENTCKDDIPKLFPGEVLPELQKLLTLLLQKFRLVARRRAERSECK
;
A
#
# COMPACT_ATOMS: atom_id res chain seq x y z
N MET A 1 -11.27 8.89 20.98
CA MET A 1 -9.88 8.86 20.51
C MET A 1 -9.96 8.45 19.05
N GLU A 2 -10.11 9.43 18.16
CA GLU A 2 -10.14 9.18 16.72
C GLU A 2 -8.72 8.79 16.34
N GLN A 3 -8.47 7.49 16.19
CA GLN A 3 -7.27 7.05 15.48
C GLN A 3 -7.41 7.66 14.10
N THR A 4 -6.65 8.72 13.84
CA THR A 4 -6.56 9.30 12.51
C THR A 4 -6.24 8.14 11.59
N LEU A 5 -6.96 8.04 10.48
CA LEU A 5 -6.84 6.98 9.50
C LEU A 5 -5.37 6.50 9.36
N TRP A 6 -4.46 7.46 9.26
CA TRP A 6 -3.02 7.28 9.07
C TRP A 6 -2.22 6.74 10.27
N GLY A 7 -2.76 6.78 11.48
CA GLY A 7 -2.14 6.28 12.72
C GLY A 7 -1.87 4.77 12.70
N HIS A 8 -2.49 4.03 11.78
CA HIS A 8 -2.24 2.59 11.58
C HIS A 8 -1.09 2.30 10.61
N LEU A 9 -0.61 3.28 9.82
CA LEU A 9 0.51 3.06 8.90
C LEU A 9 1.82 2.60 9.56
N PRO A 10 2.20 3.08 10.76
CA PRO A 10 3.41 2.62 11.43
C PRO A 10 3.42 1.10 11.66
N VAL A 11 2.26 0.44 11.65
CA VAL A 11 2.18 -1.03 11.76
C VAL A 11 2.90 -1.73 10.61
N LEU A 12 3.04 -1.09 9.44
CA LEU A 12 3.83 -1.62 8.32
C LEU A 12 5.32 -1.75 8.67
N LEU A 13 5.82 -0.97 9.63
CA LEU A 13 7.19 -1.09 10.11
C LEU A 13 7.38 -2.36 10.96
N ARG A 14 6.31 -2.99 11.44
CA ARG A 14 6.38 -4.31 12.08
C ARG A 14 6.70 -5.42 11.09
N ALA A 15 6.48 -5.17 9.79
CA ALA A 15 6.87 -6.12 8.77
C ALA A 15 8.38 -6.32 8.82
N ASN A 16 8.82 -7.58 8.98
CA ASN A 16 10.23 -7.94 9.19
C ASN A 16 11.16 -7.63 8.00
N SER A 17 10.63 -7.16 6.87
CA SER A 17 11.40 -6.90 5.66
C SER A 17 10.70 -5.96 4.69
N LYS A 18 11.50 -5.25 3.89
CA LYS A 18 11.01 -4.42 2.78
C LYS A 18 10.17 -5.24 1.79
N ASP A 19 10.56 -6.48 1.52
CA ASP A 19 9.82 -7.39 0.64
C ASP A 19 8.42 -7.70 1.15
N SER A 20 8.23 -7.78 2.48
CA SER A 20 6.90 -7.95 3.07
C SER A 20 6.01 -6.74 2.80
N ILE A 21 6.53 -5.52 2.98
CA ILE A 21 5.81 -4.28 2.67
C ILE A 21 5.50 -4.19 1.17
N GLU A 22 6.46 -4.56 0.33
CA GLU A 22 6.28 -4.64 -1.12
C GLU A 22 5.15 -5.61 -1.49
N PHE A 23 5.14 -6.80 -0.90
CA PHE A 23 4.11 -7.80 -1.13
C PHE A 23 2.71 -7.28 -0.75
N ILE A 24 2.55 -6.69 0.43
CA ILE A 24 1.29 -6.12 0.93
C ILE A 24 0.74 -5.09 -0.06
N LEU A 25 1.56 -4.11 -0.44
CA LEU A 25 1.16 -3.06 -1.38
C LEU A 25 0.88 -3.61 -2.77
N GLN A 26 1.66 -4.59 -3.23
CA GLN A 26 1.47 -5.21 -4.52
C GLN A 26 0.16 -5.99 -4.57
N ALA A 27 -0.15 -6.76 -3.53
CA ALA A 27 -1.41 -7.48 -3.40
C ALA A 27 -2.58 -6.50 -3.44
N LEU A 28 -2.53 -5.43 -2.65
CA LEU A 28 -3.55 -4.38 -2.64
C LEU A 28 -3.69 -3.64 -3.96
N TRP A 29 -2.58 -3.37 -4.66
CA TRP A 29 -2.58 -2.73 -5.96
C TRP A 29 -3.26 -3.59 -7.01
N ARG A 30 -2.97 -4.91 -7.02
CA ARG A 30 -3.57 -5.87 -7.96
C ARG A 30 -5.05 -6.12 -7.63
N THR A 31 -5.38 -6.23 -6.36
CA THR A 31 -6.74 -6.51 -5.88
C THR A 31 -7.59 -5.26 -5.69
N ARG A 32 -7.12 -4.08 -6.12
CA ARG A 32 -7.83 -2.80 -5.95
C ARG A 32 -9.25 -2.77 -6.55
N LYS A 33 -9.53 -3.60 -7.56
CA LYS A 33 -10.84 -3.71 -8.23
C LYS A 33 -11.70 -4.87 -7.72
N THR A 34 -11.06 -5.96 -7.30
CA THR A 34 -11.72 -7.23 -6.97
C THR A 34 -11.87 -7.46 -5.47
N GLY A 35 -11.17 -6.69 -4.64
CA GLY A 35 -11.05 -6.95 -3.20
C GLY A 35 -9.92 -7.93 -2.90
N LEU A 36 -9.35 -7.77 -1.70
CA LEU A 36 -8.27 -8.61 -1.19
C LEU A 36 -8.87 -9.93 -0.71
N GLN A 37 -8.30 -11.07 -1.10
CA GLN A 37 -8.83 -12.38 -0.73
C GLN A 37 -8.49 -12.73 0.72
N SER A 38 -9.26 -13.63 1.34
CA SER A 38 -9.00 -14.08 2.72
C SER A 38 -7.61 -14.71 2.88
N ALA A 39 -7.10 -15.41 1.86
CA ALA A 39 -5.74 -15.95 1.89
C ALA A 39 -4.68 -14.86 1.96
N ASP A 40 -4.80 -13.81 1.14
CA ASP A 40 -3.90 -12.65 1.19
C ASP A 40 -4.02 -11.93 2.53
N ARG A 41 -5.23 -11.80 3.10
CA ARG A 41 -5.45 -11.22 4.42
C ARG A 41 -4.68 -11.97 5.51
N CYS A 42 -4.78 -13.30 5.57
CA CYS A 42 -4.02 -14.11 6.52
C CYS A 42 -2.52 -13.92 6.36
N ILE A 43 -2.00 -13.90 5.12
CA ILE A 43 -0.56 -13.70 4.86
C ILE A 43 -0.11 -12.33 5.36
N ILE A 44 -0.88 -11.27 5.07
CA ILE A 44 -0.53 -9.91 5.49
C ILE A 44 -0.61 -9.78 7.01
N GLN A 45 -1.61 -10.41 7.63
CA GLN A 45 -1.77 -10.45 9.07
C GLN A 45 -0.58 -11.13 9.76
N ASP A 46 -0.14 -12.28 9.24
CA ASP A 46 1.03 -13.01 9.71
C ASP A 46 2.33 -12.20 9.54
N MET A 47 2.52 -11.58 8.36
CA MET A 47 3.68 -10.73 8.08
C MET A 47 3.80 -9.53 9.03
N LEU A 48 2.66 -8.96 9.45
CA LEU A 48 2.60 -7.81 10.36
C LEU A 48 2.51 -8.22 11.83
N GLN A 49 2.48 -9.54 12.12
CA GLN A 49 2.30 -10.10 13.45
C GLN A 49 1.09 -9.49 14.17
N LEU A 50 -0.03 -9.41 13.45
CA LEU A 50 -1.29 -8.89 13.95
C LEU A 50 -2.15 -10.02 14.51
N GLU A 51 -2.61 -9.88 15.75
CA GLU A 51 -3.45 -10.89 16.40
C GLU A 51 -4.93 -10.79 15.98
N ASN A 52 -5.38 -9.64 15.44
CA ASN A 52 -6.77 -9.39 15.10
C ASN A 52 -6.97 -8.75 13.71
N ASP A 53 -8.03 -9.15 13.01
CA ASP A 53 -8.51 -8.49 11.79
C ASP A 53 -8.90 -7.03 12.00
N SER A 54 -9.30 -6.66 13.22
CA SER A 54 -9.68 -5.30 13.61
C SER A 54 -8.57 -4.27 13.42
N ASP A 55 -7.31 -4.70 13.48
CA ASP A 55 -6.13 -3.84 13.21
C ASP A 55 -5.72 -3.88 11.74
N LEU A 56 -6.09 -4.95 11.03
CA LEU A 56 -5.79 -5.13 9.62
C LEU A 56 -6.70 -4.26 8.74
N ASP A 57 -8.02 -4.27 8.96
CA ASP A 57 -8.97 -3.51 8.15
C ASP A 57 -8.64 -2.00 8.03
N PRO A 58 -8.38 -1.25 9.11
CA PRO A 58 -8.01 0.16 9.00
C PRO A 58 -6.71 0.36 8.22
N LEU A 59 -5.71 -0.52 8.38
CA LEU A 59 -4.48 -0.48 7.58
C LEU A 59 -4.76 -0.66 6.09
N LEU A 60 -5.57 -1.66 5.73
CA LEU A 60 -5.93 -1.92 4.33
C LEU A 60 -6.66 -0.73 3.72
N VAL A 61 -7.54 -0.07 4.49
CA VAL A 61 -8.26 1.13 4.08
C VAL A 61 -7.29 2.29 3.82
N CYS A 62 -6.27 2.50 4.67
CA CYS A 62 -5.23 3.51 4.46
C CYS A 62 -4.47 3.30 3.16
N LEU A 63 -3.99 2.07 2.97
CA LEU A 63 -3.22 1.69 1.79
C LEU A 63 -4.06 1.81 0.51
N ARG A 64 -5.34 1.41 0.56
CA ARG A 64 -6.27 1.59 -0.57
C ARG A 64 -6.49 3.06 -0.89
N MET A 65 -6.66 3.92 0.11
CA MET A 65 -6.79 5.36 -0.11
C MET A 65 -5.54 5.96 -0.74
N LEU A 66 -4.35 5.57 -0.29
CA LEU A 66 -3.09 5.97 -0.91
C LEU A 66 -2.99 5.55 -2.36
N ILE A 67 -3.25 4.28 -2.64
CA ILE A 67 -3.21 3.75 -4.01
C ILE A 67 -4.20 4.50 -4.89
N ARG A 68 -5.41 4.75 -4.38
CA ARG A 68 -6.45 5.47 -5.12
C ARG A 68 -6.05 6.91 -5.40
N ARG A 69 -5.56 7.66 -4.40
CA ARG A 69 -5.05 9.03 -4.58
C ARG A 69 -3.88 9.07 -5.54
N TYR A 70 -2.89 8.18 -5.37
CA TYR A 70 -1.71 8.09 -6.22
C TYR A 70 -2.03 7.80 -7.69
N VAL A 71 -3.02 6.93 -7.95
CA VAL A 71 -3.49 6.62 -9.31
C VAL A 71 -4.33 7.75 -9.88
N TYR A 72 -5.22 8.34 -9.08
CA TYR A 72 -6.21 9.31 -9.54
C TYR A 72 -5.62 10.69 -9.78
N GLU A 73 -4.83 11.20 -8.84
CA GLU A 73 -4.20 12.51 -8.97
C GLU A 73 -3.05 12.49 -9.99
N ASN A 74 -2.66 11.32 -10.50
CA ASN A 74 -1.55 11.13 -11.43
C ASN A 74 -0.26 11.81 -10.95
N THR A 75 -0.18 12.02 -9.64
CA THR A 75 0.76 12.90 -8.96
C THR A 75 2.19 12.50 -9.26
N CYS A 76 2.97 13.46 -9.75
CA CYS A 76 4.39 13.33 -9.96
C CYS A 76 5.11 13.11 -8.61
N LYS A 77 6.36 12.63 -8.69
CA LYS A 77 7.26 12.36 -7.55
C LYS A 77 7.19 13.43 -6.44
N ASP A 78 7.08 14.69 -6.83
CA ASP A 78 7.12 15.87 -5.98
C ASP A 78 5.84 16.15 -5.18
N ASP A 79 4.69 15.61 -5.60
CA ASP A 79 3.40 15.81 -4.91
C ASP A 79 3.02 14.64 -4.00
N ILE A 80 3.74 13.53 -4.09
CA ILE A 80 3.52 12.36 -3.23
C ILE A 80 3.65 12.71 -1.73
N PRO A 81 4.61 13.53 -1.27
CA PRO A 81 4.68 13.94 0.14
C PRO A 81 3.43 14.68 0.61
N LYS A 82 2.71 15.35 -0.31
CA LYS A 82 1.45 16.05 0.00
C LYS A 82 0.28 15.08 0.18
N LEU A 83 0.39 13.85 -0.32
CA LEU A 83 -0.63 12.81 -0.15
C LEU A 83 -0.63 12.21 1.27
N PHE A 84 0.51 12.26 1.94
CA PHE A 84 0.70 11.76 3.29
C PHE A 84 0.56 12.91 4.30
N PRO A 85 -0.25 12.77 5.35
CA PRO A 85 -0.23 13.73 6.44
C PRO A 85 1.07 13.63 7.23
N GLY A 86 1.40 14.70 7.98
CA GLY A 86 2.62 14.79 8.80
C GLY A 86 2.73 13.73 9.90
N GLU A 87 1.64 12.99 10.17
CA GLU A 87 1.61 11.85 11.08
C GLU A 87 2.36 10.63 10.51
N VAL A 88 2.52 10.55 9.19
CA VAL A 88 3.25 9.46 8.55
C VAL A 88 4.75 9.75 8.59
N LEU A 89 5.52 8.83 9.17
CA LEU A 89 6.99 8.93 9.25
C LEU A 89 7.63 9.15 7.86
N PRO A 90 8.60 10.06 7.73
CA PRO A 90 9.21 10.40 6.44
C PRO A 90 9.93 9.20 5.78
N GLU A 91 10.45 8.27 6.57
CA GLU A 91 11.03 7.02 6.07
C GLU A 91 9.99 6.14 5.39
N LEU A 92 8.82 6.01 6.00
CA LEU A 92 7.70 5.26 5.44
C LEU A 92 7.17 5.95 4.18
N GLN A 93 7.04 7.27 4.18
CA GLN A 93 6.63 8.03 3.00
C GLN A 93 7.58 7.77 1.81
N LYS A 94 8.91 7.81 2.04
CA LYS A 94 9.91 7.51 1.00
C LYS A 94 9.79 6.07 0.48
N LEU A 95 9.63 5.10 1.38
CA LEU A 95 9.48 3.69 1.01
C LEU A 95 8.22 3.44 0.19
N LEU A 96 7.07 3.95 0.65
CA LEU A 96 5.79 3.86 -0.05
C LEU A 96 5.86 4.51 -1.42
N THR A 97 6.46 5.70 -1.51
CA THR A 97 6.69 6.44 -2.76
C THR A 97 7.46 5.59 -3.78
N LEU A 98 8.56 4.97 -3.34
CA LEU A 98 9.42 4.17 -4.20
C LEU A 98 8.70 2.91 -4.70
N LEU A 99 7.95 2.23 -3.83
CA LEU A 99 7.19 1.04 -4.17
C LEU A 99 6.02 1.37 -5.13
N LEU A 100 5.25 2.42 -4.85
CA LEU A 100 4.14 2.86 -5.71
C LEU A 100 4.62 3.18 -7.13
N GLN A 101 5.77 3.84 -7.28
CA GLN A 101 6.40 4.08 -8.58
C GLN A 101 6.82 2.79 -9.29
N LYS A 102 7.45 1.87 -8.54
CA LYS A 102 7.82 0.55 -9.06
C LYS A 102 6.59 -0.19 -9.58
N PHE A 103 5.47 -0.19 -8.84
CA PHE A 103 4.24 -0.85 -9.26
C PHE A 103 3.59 -0.18 -10.46
N ARG A 104 3.58 1.16 -10.54
CA ARG A 104 3.12 1.88 -11.73
C ARG A 104 3.91 1.49 -12.97
N LEU A 105 5.24 1.43 -12.86
CA LEU A 105 6.12 1.00 -13.95
C LEU A 105 5.88 -0.46 -14.36
N VAL A 106 5.76 -1.37 -13.38
CA VAL A 106 5.49 -2.79 -13.64
C VAL A 106 4.10 -3.00 -14.25
N ALA A 107 3.07 -2.28 -13.78
CA ALA A 107 1.72 -2.34 -14.33
C ALA A 107 1.69 -1.83 -15.77
N ARG A 108 2.40 -0.74 -16.08
CA ARG A 108 2.54 -0.22 -17.45
C ARG A 108 3.20 -1.26 -18.38
N ARG A 109 4.34 -1.82 -17.98
CA ARG A 109 5.03 -2.86 -18.78
C ARG A 109 4.18 -4.11 -19.01
N ARG A 110 3.32 -4.48 -18.05
CA ARG A 110 2.39 -5.61 -18.20
C ARG A 110 1.24 -5.29 -19.15
N ALA A 111 0.72 -4.06 -19.14
CA ALA A 111 -0.27 -3.60 -20.12
C ALA A 111 0.33 -3.67 -21.54
N GLU A 112 1.55 -3.18 -21.72
CA GLU A 112 2.26 -3.20 -23.02
C GLU A 112 2.57 -4.63 -23.54
N ARG A 113 2.67 -5.63 -22.66
CA ARG A 113 2.79 -7.06 -23.08
C ARG A 113 1.45 -7.75 -23.33
N SER A 114 0.35 -7.20 -22.83
CA SER A 114 -0.98 -7.79 -22.99
C SER A 114 -1.63 -7.38 -24.31
N GLU A 115 -1.15 -6.34 -24.98
CA GLU A 115 -1.57 -5.92 -26.33
C GLU A 115 -0.82 -6.64 -27.47
N CYS A 116 -0.03 -7.66 -27.14
CA CYS A 116 0.57 -8.55 -28.12
C CYS A 116 -0.02 -9.95 -27.96
N LYS A 117 -1.34 -10.07 -28.16
CA LYS A 117 -2.04 -11.33 -28.44
C LYS A 117 -3.33 -11.07 -29.20
#